data_AF-U4QPM7-F1
#
_entry.id   AF-U4QPM7-F1
#
_cell.length_a   1.000
_cell.length_b   1.000
_cell.length_c   1.000
_cell.angle_alpha   90.00
_cell.angle_beta   90.00
_cell.angle_gamma   90.00
#
_symmetry.space_group_name_H-M   'P 1'
#
loop_
_entity.id
_entity.type
_entity.pdbx_description
1 polymer ?
#
loop_
_entity_poly.entity_id
_entity_poly.type
_entity_poly.pdbx_seq_one_letter_code
_entity_poly.pdbx_strand_id
1 'polypeptide(L)'
;MTLPETKNGEKRIVPLSPEALRILSSLPRRLDGKVWGVEPHSITRAFIRARSRARAAYEKECEEKEIKPDPAFLVDLTFHDLRHEATSCLFEKGLNPMQVAAITGHKTLQILKRYTHLKAEDLAELLK
;
A
#
# COMPACT_ATOMS: atom_id res chain seq x y z
N MET A 1 -7.21 0.24 13.27
CA MET A 1 -7.90 1.49 12.89
C MET A 1 -9.31 1.17 12.43
N THR A 2 -10.30 1.92 12.89
CA THR A 2 -11.70 1.75 12.48
C THR A 2 -12.01 2.73 11.36
N LEU A 3 -12.57 2.23 10.26
CA LEU A 3 -13.05 3.01 9.14
C LEU A 3 -14.59 2.94 9.17
N PRO A 4 -15.27 3.96 9.71
CA PRO A 4 -16.71 3.92 9.95
C PRO A 4 -17.49 3.93 8.64
N GLU A 5 -17.02 4.68 7.65
CA GLU A 5 -17.59 4.76 6.31
C GLU A 5 -16.54 4.33 5.29
N THR A 6 -16.96 3.54 4.31
CA THR A 6 -16.14 3.14 3.17
C THR A 6 -16.90 3.40 1.88
N LYS A 7 -16.21 3.32 0.74
CA LYS A 7 -16.83 3.44 -0.60
C LYS A 7 -18.07 2.56 -0.78
N ASN A 8 -18.17 1.47 -0.02
CA ASN A 8 -19.25 0.49 -0.12
C ASN A 8 -20.21 0.52 1.09
N GLY A 9 -20.17 1.56 1.93
CA GLY A 9 -21.08 1.76 3.07
C GLY A 9 -20.84 0.85 4.28
N GLU A 10 -19.88 -0.07 4.22
CA GLU A 10 -19.60 -1.02 5.29
C GLU A 10 -18.47 -0.51 6.20
N LYS A 11 -18.71 -0.55 7.51
CA LYS A 11 -17.68 -0.33 8.53
C LYS A 11 -16.62 -1.43 8.44
N ARG A 12 -15.34 -1.05 8.46
CA ARG A 12 -14.24 -2.02 8.49
C ARG A 12 -13.20 -1.70 9.56
N ILE A 13 -12.55 -2.73 10.07
CA ILE A 13 -11.43 -2.61 10.99
C ILE A 13 -10.18 -3.08 10.26
N VAL A 14 -9.20 -2.19 10.12
CA VAL A 14 -7.93 -2.48 9.46
C VAL A 14 -6.85 -2.61 10.54
N PRO A 15 -6.15 -3.76 10.64
CA PRO A 15 -5.01 -3.87 11.53
C PRO A 15 -3.88 -2.98 11.02
N LEU A 16 -3.19 -2.32 11.95
CA LEU A 16 -2.06 -1.45 11.64
C LEU A 16 -0.79 -2.09 12.19
N SER A 17 0.30 -1.95 11.45
CA SER A 17 1.62 -2.31 11.98
C SER A 17 1.99 -1.38 13.15
N PRO A 18 2.89 -1.80 14.05
CA PRO A 18 3.41 -0.94 15.10
C PRO A 18 3.98 0.37 14.55
N GLU A 19 4.64 0.30 13.40
CA GLU A 19 5.21 1.46 12.72
C GLU A 19 4.13 2.42 12.20
N ALA A 20 3.05 1.90 11.62
CA ALA A 20 1.92 2.74 11.21
C ALA A 20 1.26 3.43 12.41
N LEU A 21 1.12 2.73 13.54
CA LEU A 21 0.62 3.32 14.79
C LEU A 21 1.55 4.42 15.31
N ARG A 22 2.87 4.20 15.27
CA ARG A 22 3.88 5.19 15.66
C ARG A 22 3.77 6.46 14.83
N ILE A 23 3.71 6.32 13.51
CA ILE A 23 3.56 7.45 12.58
C ILE A 23 2.25 8.20 12.86
N LEU A 24 1.11 7.50 12.94
CA LEU A 24 -0.18 8.14 13.19
C LEU A 24 -0.24 8.85 14.55
N SER A 25 0.39 8.27 15.57
CA SER A 25 0.44 8.86 16.92
C SER A 25 1.31 10.11 16.99
N SER A 26 2.28 10.25 16.08
CA SER A 26 3.13 11.44 15.97
C SER A 26 2.45 12.64 15.27
N LEU A 27 1.31 12.41 14.60
CA LEU A 27 0.58 13.47 13.93
C LEU A 27 -0.21 14.32 14.94
N PRO A 28 -0.32 15.64 14.72
CA PRO A 28 -1.12 16.51 15.56
C PRO A 28 -2.59 16.06 15.54
N ARG A 29 -3.19 15.89 16.72
CA ARG A 29 -4.61 15.53 16.83
C ARG A 29 -5.47 16.72 16.45
N ARG A 30 -6.46 16.49 15.59
CA ARG A 30 -7.43 17.49 15.19
C ARG A 30 -8.68 17.41 16.07
N LEU A 31 -9.27 18.57 16.35
CA LEU A 31 -10.50 18.68 17.16
C LEU A 31 -11.75 18.18 16.44
N ASP A 32 -11.72 18.11 15.11
CA ASP A 32 -12.81 17.61 14.26
C ASP A 32 -12.88 16.07 14.18
N GLY A 33 -12.03 15.37 14.93
CA GLY A 33 -11.96 13.90 14.96
C GLY A 33 -11.37 13.26 13.71
N LYS A 34 -11.00 14.04 12.69
CA LYS A 34 -10.36 13.52 11.46
C LYS A 34 -8.87 13.34 11.69
N VAL A 35 -8.29 12.30 11.08
CA VAL A 35 -6.84 12.09 11.08
C VAL A 35 -6.14 13.05 10.12
N TRP A 36 -6.75 13.30 8.95
CA TRP A 36 -6.22 14.19 7.92
C TRP A 36 -7.21 15.31 7.61
N GLY A 37 -6.72 16.54 7.52
CA GLY A 37 -7.50 17.72 7.11
C GLY A 37 -7.40 18.01 5.63
N VAL A 38 -7.51 16.99 4.78
CA VAL A 38 -7.32 17.11 3.33
C VAL A 38 -8.57 16.67 2.59
N GLU A 39 -8.80 17.26 1.42
CA GLU A 39 -9.86 16.82 0.53
C GLU A 39 -9.45 15.51 -0.17
N PRO A 40 -10.42 14.68 -0.62
CA PRO A 40 -10.12 13.40 -1.26
C PRO A 40 -9.12 13.50 -2.43
N HIS A 41 -9.25 14.54 -3.27
CA HIS A 41 -8.38 14.75 -4.43
C HIS A 41 -6.98 15.29 -4.07
N SER A 42 -6.80 15.81 -2.85
CA SER A 42 -5.51 16.35 -2.40
C SER A 42 -4.46 15.26 -2.26
N ILE A 43 -4.85 14.03 -1.89
CA ILE A 43 -3.94 12.90 -1.72
C ILE A 43 -3.30 12.49 -3.05
N THR A 44 -4.09 12.39 -4.13
CA THR A 44 -3.56 12.07 -5.46
C THR A 44 -2.51 13.09 -5.91
N ARG A 45 -2.79 14.38 -5.74
CA ARG A 45 -1.83 15.44 -6.07
C ARG A 45 -0.58 15.42 -5.18
N ALA A 46 -0.75 15.16 -3.88
CA ALA A 46 0.36 15.03 -2.96
C ALA A 46 1.26 13.84 -3.34
N PHE A 47 0.67 12.71 -3.72
CA PHE A 47 1.40 11.53 -4.19
C PHE A 47 2.19 11.81 -5.47
N ILE A 48 1.58 12.47 -6.47
CA ILE A 48 2.27 12.86 -7.71
C ILE A 48 3.50 13.72 -7.41
N ARG A 49 3.37 14.71 -6.52
CA ARG A 49 4.50 15.54 -6.09
C ARG A 49 5.55 14.73 -5.33
N ALA A 50 5.15 13.82 -4.47
CA ALA A 50 6.08 12.94 -3.74
C ALA A 50 6.87 12.05 -4.71
N ARG A 51 6.19 11.40 -5.66
CA ARG A 51 6.80 10.59 -6.73
C ARG A 51 7.80 11.40 -7.54
N SER A 52 7.43 12.60 -7.99
CA SER A 52 8.32 13.48 -8.76
C SER A 52 9.58 13.86 -7.98
N ARG A 53 9.45 14.21 -6.70
CA ARG A 53 10.61 14.50 -5.83
C ARG A 53 11.49 13.28 -5.60
N ALA A 54 10.90 12.11 -5.38
CA ALA A 54 11.63 10.85 -5.20
C ALA A 54 12.38 10.45 -6.47
N ARG A 55 11.77 10.62 -7.65
CA ARG A 55 12.42 10.37 -8.94
C ARG A 55 13.62 11.30 -9.15
N ALA A 56 13.46 12.59 -8.88
CA ALA A 56 14.56 13.55 -9.00
C ALA A 56 15.71 13.24 -8.03
N ALA A 57 15.41 12.82 -6.80
CA ALA A 57 16.43 12.38 -5.84
C ALA A 57 17.17 11.13 -6.34
N TYR A 58 16.44 10.15 -6.87
CA TYR A 58 17.02 8.95 -7.47
C TYR A 58 17.95 9.27 -8.65
N GLU A 59 17.52 10.14 -9.57
CA GLU A 59 18.35 10.53 -10.72
C GLU A 59 19.63 11.23 -10.28
N LYS A 60 19.55 12.10 -9.26
CA LYS A 60 20.73 12.75 -8.65
C LYS A 60 21.68 11.74 -8.02
N GLU A 61 21.17 10.77 -7.27
CA GLU A 61 22.01 9.70 -6.69
C GLU A 61 22.66 8.82 -7.75
N CYS A 62 21.96 8.58 -8.87
CA CYS A 62 22.51 7.85 -10.02
C CYS A 62 23.65 8.62 -10.68
N GLU A 63 23.47 9.93 -10.89
CA GLU A 63 24.50 10.83 -11.42
C GLU A 63 25.75 10.84 -10.52
N GLU A 64 25.56 10.98 -9.20
CA GLU A 64 26.66 10.96 -8.21
C GLU A 64 27.44 9.64 -8.20
N LYS A 65 26.78 8.53 -8.51
CA LYS A 65 27.37 7.18 -8.55
C LYS A 65 27.86 6.78 -9.96
N GLU A 66 27.74 7.67 -10.95
CA GLU A 66 28.03 7.40 -12.36
C GLU A 66 27.26 6.18 -12.93
N ILE A 67 26.07 5.91 -12.37
CA ILE A 67 25.18 4.82 -12.80
C ILE A 67 24.09 5.39 -13.69
N LYS A 68 23.82 4.76 -14.83
CA LYS A 68 22.69 5.13 -15.68
C LYS A 68 21.37 4.82 -14.95
N PRO A 69 20.48 5.80 -14.70
CA PRO A 69 19.22 5.54 -14.05
C PRO A 69 18.31 4.68 -14.93
N ASP A 70 17.57 3.77 -14.30
CA ASP A 70 16.55 2.97 -14.98
C ASP A 70 15.40 3.91 -15.43
N PRO A 71 15.05 3.97 -16.72
CA PRO A 71 13.96 4.81 -17.21
C PRO A 71 12.58 4.42 -16.66
N ALA A 72 12.39 3.20 -16.16
CA ALA A 72 11.11 2.73 -15.63
C ALA A 72 10.93 3.01 -14.13
N PHE A 73 12.02 3.28 -13.40
CA PHE A 73 11.97 3.39 -11.94
C PHE A 73 11.16 4.61 -11.47
N LEU A 74 10.15 4.41 -10.61
CA LEU A 74 9.26 5.48 -10.11
C LEU A 74 8.54 6.29 -11.21
N VAL A 75 8.38 5.72 -12.40
CA VAL A 75 7.60 6.30 -13.49
C VAL A 75 6.19 5.70 -13.50
N ASP A 76 5.21 6.50 -13.91
CA ASP A 76 3.80 6.12 -14.06
C ASP A 76 3.11 5.49 -12.83
N LEU A 77 3.69 5.66 -11.63
CA LEU A 77 3.07 5.21 -10.39
C LEU A 77 1.90 6.12 -10.00
N THR A 78 0.82 5.49 -9.55
CA THR A 78 -0.39 6.10 -8.99
C THR A 78 -0.51 5.78 -7.50
N PHE A 79 -1.36 6.52 -6.80
CA PHE A 79 -1.63 6.25 -5.38
C PHE A 79 -2.25 4.86 -5.15
N HIS A 80 -2.96 4.30 -6.15
CA HIS A 80 -3.57 2.97 -6.05
C HIS A 80 -2.53 1.86 -6.02
N ASP A 81 -1.33 2.08 -6.56
CA ASP A 81 -0.26 1.10 -6.58
C ASP A 81 0.27 0.78 -5.19
N LEU A 82 0.15 1.70 -4.23
CA LEU A 82 0.44 1.42 -2.82
C LEU A 82 -0.46 0.31 -2.25
N ARG A 83 -1.72 0.24 -2.70
CA ARG A 83 -2.65 -0.82 -2.30
C ARG A 83 -2.33 -2.13 -3.01
N HIS A 84 -1.92 -2.07 -4.28
CA HIS A 84 -1.41 -3.24 -5.00
C HIS A 84 -0.21 -3.84 -4.27
N GLU A 85 0.79 -3.01 -3.97
CA GLU A 85 2.03 -3.42 -3.30
C GLU A 85 1.76 -3.97 -1.90
N ALA A 86 0.95 -3.29 -1.10
CA ALA A 86 0.57 -3.79 0.22
C ALA A 86 -0.14 -5.15 0.14
N THR A 87 -0.93 -5.39 -0.91
CA THR A 87 -1.59 -6.69 -1.11
C THR A 87 -0.58 -7.78 -1.47
N SER A 88 0.36 -7.51 -2.38
CA SER A 88 1.45 -8.43 -2.74
C SER A 88 2.30 -8.79 -1.52
N CYS A 89 2.75 -7.80 -0.75
CA CYS A 89 3.56 -8.00 0.45
C CYS A 89 2.85 -8.88 1.51
N LEU A 90 1.52 -8.79 1.63
CA LEU A 90 0.78 -9.67 2.54
C LEU A 90 0.79 -11.13 2.07
N PHE A 91 0.70 -11.39 0.77
CA PHE A 91 0.81 -12.74 0.22
C PHE A 91 2.23 -13.29 0.36
N GLU A 92 3.26 -12.47 0.12
CA GLU A 92 4.67 -12.86 0.32
C GLU A 92 4.97 -13.21 1.79
N LYS A 93 4.24 -12.64 2.74
CA LYS A 93 4.29 -13.00 4.16
C LYS A 93 3.53 -14.29 4.51
N GLY A 94 2.97 -14.98 3.51
CA GLY A 94 2.26 -16.25 3.68
C GLY A 94 0.82 -16.10 4.20
N LEU A 95 0.23 -14.90 4.18
CA LEU A 95 -1.17 -14.77 4.59
C LEU A 95 -2.09 -15.43 3.57
N ASN A 96 -3.11 -16.11 4.07
CA ASN A 96 -4.09 -16.75 3.20
C ASN A 96 -5.02 -15.71 2.55
N PRO A 97 -5.68 -16.04 1.42
CA PRO A 97 -6.54 -15.10 0.70
C PRO A 97 -7.66 -14.47 1.55
N MET A 98 -8.20 -15.19 2.54
CA MET A 98 -9.25 -14.67 3.42
C MET A 98 -8.71 -13.59 4.37
N GLN A 99 -7.53 -13.83 4.97
CA GLN A 99 -6.84 -12.84 5.81
C GLN A 99 -6.49 -11.60 5.00
N VAL A 100 -5.93 -11.77 3.80
CA VAL A 100 -5.60 -10.65 2.92
C VAL A 100 -6.86 -9.86 2.53
N ALA A 101 -7.96 -10.55 2.19
CA ALA A 101 -9.24 -9.92 1.87
C ALA A 101 -9.78 -9.07 3.03
N ALA A 102 -9.70 -9.59 4.26
CA ALA A 102 -10.15 -8.89 5.46
C ALA A 102 -9.31 -7.63 5.74
N ILE A 103 -7.99 -7.71 5.60
CA ILE A 103 -7.07 -6.58 5.84
C ILE A 103 -7.23 -5.50 4.76
N THR A 104 -7.23 -5.92 3.51
CA THR A 104 -7.29 -4.99 2.37
C THR A 104 -8.71 -4.47 2.14
N GLY A 105 -9.75 -5.21 2.52
CA GLY A 105 -11.16 -4.85 2.32
C GLY A 105 -11.68 -5.18 0.93
N HIS A 106 -11.27 -6.31 0.36
CA HIS A 106 -11.83 -6.84 -0.89
C HIS A 106 -13.10 -7.66 -0.60
N LYS A 107 -14.20 -7.35 -1.31
CA LYS A 107 -15.49 -8.06 -1.15
C LYS A 107 -15.49 -9.46 -1.76
N THR A 108 -14.77 -9.64 -2.86
CA THR A 108 -14.68 -10.91 -3.57
C THR A 108 -13.24 -11.36 -3.67
N LEU A 109 -13.00 -12.65 -3.40
CA LEU A 109 -11.68 -13.27 -3.51
C LEU A 109 -11.20 -13.33 -4.96
N GLN A 110 -12.09 -13.20 -5.94
CA GLN A 110 -11.74 -13.14 -7.36
C GLN A 110 -10.77 -11.99 -7.67
N ILE A 111 -10.90 -10.84 -6.98
CA ILE A 111 -10.00 -9.70 -7.16
C ILE A 111 -8.58 -10.03 -6.67
N LEU A 112 -8.45 -10.96 -5.72
CA LEU A 112 -7.16 -11.36 -5.16
C LEU A 112 -6.40 -12.39 -6.01
N LYS A 113 -7.05 -13.03 -6.99
CA LYS A 113 -6.41 -14.05 -7.86
C LYS A 113 -5.15 -13.54 -8.56
N ARG A 114 -5.07 -12.23 -8.84
CA ARG A 114 -3.92 -11.59 -9.48
C ARG A 114 -2.66 -11.52 -8.61
N TYR A 115 -2.77 -11.78 -7.31
CA TYR A 115 -1.64 -11.77 -6.37
C TYR A 115 -1.30 -13.17 -5.85
N THR A 116 -2.16 -14.16 -6.13
CA THR A 116 -1.91 -15.56 -5.80
C THR A 116 -1.08 -16.18 -6.91
N HIS A 117 0.21 -15.90 -6.94
CA HIS A 117 1.16 -16.72 -7.71
C HIS A 117 1.56 -17.90 -6.84
N LEU A 118 0.65 -18.87 -6.70
CA LEU A 118 0.94 -20.14 -6.02
C LEU A 118 2.03 -20.84 -6.82
N LYS A 119 3.25 -20.91 -6.27
CA LYS A 119 4.29 -21.78 -6.84
C LYS A 119 3.97 -23.22 -6.46
N ALA A 120 4.21 -24.15 -7.37
CA ALA A 120 4.00 -25.57 -7.11
C ALA A 120 4.90 -26.06 -5.96
N GLU A 121 6.07 -25.44 -5.78
CA GLU A 121 6.98 -25.70 -4.66
C GLU A 121 6.32 -25.42 -3.30
N ASP A 122 5.67 -24.26 -3.15
CA ASP A 122 5.01 -23.84 -1.90
C ASP A 122 3.85 -24.79 -1.54
N LEU A 123 3.14 -25.32 -2.55
CA LEU A 123 2.06 -26.29 -2.36
C LEU A 123 2.58 -27.66 -1.93
N ALA A 124 3.74 -28.09 -2.44
CA ALA A 124 4.35 -29.36 -2.08
C ALA A 124 4.85 -29.37 -0.63
N GLU A 125 5.29 -28.22 -0.09
CA GLU A 125 5.67 -28.11 1.32
C GLU A 125 4.48 -28.25 2.28
N LEU A 126 3.29 -27.78 1.89
CA LEU A 126 2.07 -27.89 2.71
C LEU A 126 1.49 -29.30 2.81
N LEU A 127 1.96 -30.24 1.97
CA LEU A 127 1.50 -31.63 1.94
C LEU A 127 2.41 -32.60 2.73
N LYS A 128 3.46 -32.09 3.39
CA LYS A 128 4.37 -32.85 4.27
C LYS A 128 3.87 -32.83 5.71
#